data_AF-O20440-F1
#
_entry.id   AF-O20440-F1
#
_cell.length_a   1.000
_cell.length_b   1.000
_cell.length_c   1.000
_cell.angle_alpha   90.00
_cell.angle_beta   90.00
_cell.angle_gamma   90.00
#
_symmetry.space_group_name_H-M   'P 1'
#
loop_
_entity.id
_entity.type
_entity.pdbx_description
1 polymer ?
#
loop_
_entity_poly.entity_id
_entity_poly.type
_entity_poly.pdbx_seq_one_letter_code
_entity_poly.pdbx_strand_id
1 'polypeptide(L)' 'MKSILTSIILSITLSFILIILSLILSKKSTLDKEKSSPYECGFNPFSSSR' A
#
# COMPACT_ATOMS: atom_id res chain seq x y z
N MET A 1 -10.25 -1.38 30.01
CA MET A 1 -8.87 -1.22 29.47
C MET A 1 -8.41 -2.44 28.67
N LYS A 2 -8.45 -3.68 29.22
CA LYS A 2 -8.08 -4.90 28.46
C LYS A 2 -8.89 -5.09 27.16
N SER A 3 -10.20 -4.83 27.18
CA SER A 3 -11.07 -4.93 25.99
C SER A 3 -10.70 -3.96 24.85
N ILE A 4 -10.25 -2.74 25.20
CA ILE A 4 -9.78 -1.75 24.21
C ILE A 4 -8.48 -2.24 23.57
N LEU A 5 -7.53 -2.72 24.40
CA LEU A 5 -6.28 -3.28 23.92
C LEU A 5 -6.51 -4.48 22.98
N THR A 6 -7.44 -5.38 23.31
CA THR A 6 -7.78 -6.51 22.44
C THR A 6 -8.38 -6.07 21.10
N SER A 7 -9.19 -5.01 21.08
CA SER A 7 -9.78 -4.49 19.83
C SER A 7 -8.72 -3.88 18.89
N ILE A 8 -7.75 -3.17 19.47
CA ILE A 8 -6.64 -2.58 18.70
C ILE A 8 -5.78 -3.68 18.10
N ILE A 9 -5.41 -4.69 18.88
CA ILE A 9 -4.62 -5.83 18.40
C ILE A 9 -5.36 -6.54 17.25
N LEU A 10 -6.67 -6.77 17.40
CA LEU A 10 -7.48 -7.41 16.36
C LEU A 10 -7.55 -6.59 15.06
N SER A 11 -7.68 -5.26 15.15
CA SER A 11 -7.71 -4.39 13.97
C SER A 11 -6.39 -4.40 13.20
N ILE A 12 -5.27 -4.43 13.93
CA ILE A 12 -3.93 -4.46 13.34
C ILE A 12 -3.70 -5.80 12.63
N THR A 13 -4.01 -6.92 13.30
CA THR A 13 -3.83 -8.25 12.70
C THR A 13 -4.69 -8.43 11.45
N LEU A 14 -5.94 -7.96 11.47
CA LEU A 14 -6.81 -8.00 10.30
C LEU A 14 -6.25 -7.18 9.14
N SER A 15 -5.75 -5.98 9.41
CA SER A 15 -5.14 -5.11 8.39
C SER A 15 -3.91 -5.77 7.75
N PHE A 16 -3.05 -6.40 8.55
CA PHE A 16 -1.89 -7.14 8.04
C PHE A 16 -2.28 -8.32 7.16
N ILE A 17 -3.30 -9.08 7.54
CA ILE A 17 -3.80 -10.21 6.72
C ILE A 17 -4.26 -9.70 5.35
N LEU A 18 -5.01 -8.59 5.32
CA LEU A 18 -5.49 -8.00 4.06
C LEU A 18 -4.34 -7.48 3.18
N ILE A 19 -3.32 -6.85 3.77
CA ILE A 19 -2.13 -6.38 3.04
C ILE A 19 -1.35 -7.56 2.46
N ILE A 20 -1.12 -8.62 3.24
CA ILE A 20 -0.41 -9.80 2.75
C ILE A 20 -1.21 -10.47 1.63
N LEU A 21 -2.52 -10.59 1.79
CA LEU A 21 -3.38 -11.17 0.76
C LEU A 21 -3.35 -10.33 -0.52
N SER A 22 -3.40 -9.00 -0.42
CA SER A 22 -3.33 -8.12 -1.60
C SER A 22 -1.98 -8.20 -2.30
N LEU A 23 -0.87 -8.35 -1.56
CA LEU A 23 0.46 -8.55 -2.14
C LEU A 23 0.61 -9.90 -2.86
N ILE A 24 -0.01 -10.96 -2.34
CA ILE A 24 0.00 -12.29 -2.97
C ILE A 24 -0.90 -12.31 -4.21
N LEU A 25 -2.08 -11.68 -4.15
CA LEU A 25 -3.03 -11.61 -5.26
C LEU A 25 -2.60 -10.62 -6.35
N SER A 26 -1.85 -9.58 -5.98
CA SER A 26 -1.32 -8.62 -6.96
C SER A 26 -0.35 -9.35 -7.88
N LYS A 27 -0.82 -9.66 -9.10
CA LYS A 27 0.02 -10.12 -10.19
C LYS A 27 1.16 -9.11 -10.29
N LYS A 28 2.39 -9.53 -9.99
CA LYS A 28 3.61 -8.71 -10.09
C LYS A 28 3.72 -8.26 -11.55
N SER A 29 3.09 -7.14 -11.89
CA SER A 29 3.27 -6.51 -13.18
C SER A 29 4.76 -6.24 -13.24
N THR A 30 5.41 -6.76 -14.29
CA THR A 30 6.75 -6.34 -14.70
C THR A 30 6.88 -4.86 -14.38
N LEU A 31 7.88 -4.49 -13.57
CA LEU A 31 8.03 -3.17 -12.95
C LEU A 31 8.04 -2.10 -14.04
N ASP A 32 6.85 -1.67 -14.42
CA ASP A 32 6.64 -0.77 -15.54
C ASP A 32 6.90 0.62 -15.00
N LYS A 33 7.95 1.25 -15.52
CA LYS A 33 8.44 2.54 -15.02
C LYS A 33 7.32 3.58 -14.99
N GLU A 34 6.42 3.53 -15.97
CA GLU A 34 5.28 4.44 -16.11
C GLU A 34 4.16 4.21 -15.08
N LYS A 35 4.05 2.99 -14.51
CA LYS A 35 3.14 2.74 -13.38
C LYS A 35 3.75 3.11 -12.04
N SER A 36 5.08 3.13 -11.96
CA SER A 36 5.82 3.47 -10.74
C SER A 36 6.21 4.94 -10.64
N SER A 37 6.01 5.73 -11.70
CA SER A 37 6.23 7.17 -11.68
C SER A 37 5.07 7.91 -11.00
N PRO A 38 5.32 9.10 -10.43
CA PRO A 38 4.26 9.96 -9.90
C PRO A 38 3.22 10.25 -10.98
N TYR A 39 1.95 10.24 -10.59
CA TYR A 39 0.89 10.62 -11.50
C TYR A 39 0.92 12.13 -11.74
N GLU A 40 1.52 12.53 -12.86
CA GLU A 40 1.52 13.90 -13.35
C GLU A 40 0.90 13.96 -14.75
N CYS A 41 -0.27 13.34 -14.94
CA CYS A 41 -0.96 13.27 -16.23
C CYS A 41 -0.09 12.71 -17.40
N GLY A 42 0.96 11.94 -17.09
CA GLY A 42 1.92 11.42 -18.07
C GLY A 42 3.10 12.34 -18.37
N PHE A 43 3.22 13.47 -17.67
CA PHE A 43 4.40 14.34 -17.72
C PHE A 43 5.49 13.84 -16.76
N ASN A 44 6.74 14.20 -17.06
CA ASN A 44 7.83 14.00 -16.13
C ASN A 44 7.70 14.99 -14.97
N PRO A 45 8.05 14.55 -13.74
CA PRO A 45 8.04 15.41 -12.57
C PRO A 45 8.85 16.68 -12.79
N PHE A 46 8.19 17.83 -12.68
CA PHE A 46 8.84 19.14 -12.77
C PHE A 46 9.83 19.38 -11.62
N SER A 47 9.57 18.80 -10.45
CA SER A 47 10.45 18.81 -9.29
C SER A 47 10.17 17.63 -8.37
N SER A 48 11.07 17.38 -7.41
CA SER A 48 10.76 16.56 -6.24
C SER A 48 9.47 17.05 -5.58
N SER A 49 8.57 16.12 -5.22
CA SER A 49 7.40 16.42 -4.38
C SER A 49 7.74 16.44 -2.88
N ARG A 50 9.00 16.15 -2.51
CA ARG A 50 9.54 16.40 -1.16
C ARG A 50 9.97 17.85 -1.03
#